data_AF-A0A0G0MXS4-F1
#
_entry.id   AF-A0A0G0MXS4-F1
#
_cell.length_a   1.000
_cell.length_b   1.000
_cell.length_c   1.000
_cell.angle_alpha   90.00
_cell.angle_beta   90.00
_cell.angle_gamma   90.00
#
_symmetry.space_group_name_H-M   'P 1'
#
loop_
_entity.id
_entity.type
_entity.pdbx_description
1 polymer ?
#
loop_
_entity_poly.entity_id
_entity_poly.type
_entity_poly.pdbx_seq_one_letter_code
_entity_poly.pdbx_strand_id
1 'polypeptide(L)'
;MKRIYYTPHLELRLELREIPYNLPKNIYQTSKERYFDTETRKLIAVKLVKYKNKIRELTIIYEETEKEIKLITIHPLKIYQKISRIKSGRWQKL
;
A
#
# COMPACT_ATOMS: atom_id res chain seq x y z
N MET A 1 -14.63 5.55 13.99
CA MET A 1 -13.58 5.84 12.99
C MET A 1 -12.27 5.23 13.50
N LYS A 2 -11.58 4.40 12.69
CA LYS A 2 -10.35 3.71 13.13
C LYS A 2 -9.17 4.67 13.19
N ARG A 3 -8.26 4.48 14.15
CA ARG A 3 -7.05 5.31 14.28
C ARG A 3 -5.99 4.81 13.30
N ILE A 4 -5.44 5.72 12.49
CA ILE A 4 -4.40 5.39 11.49
C ILE A 4 -3.04 5.79 12.06
N TYR A 5 -2.10 4.86 12.02
CA TYR A 5 -0.72 5.05 12.46
C TYR A 5 0.26 4.77 11.33
N TYR A 6 1.33 5.56 11.30
CA TYR A 6 2.44 5.38 10.39
C TYR A 6 3.53 4.68 11.18
N THR A 7 4.12 3.63 10.62
CA THR A 7 5.26 2.98 11.25
C THR A 7 6.53 3.78 11.00
N PRO A 8 7.56 3.65 11.87
CA PRO A 8 8.87 4.25 11.60
C PRO A 8 9.45 3.83 10.24
N HIS A 9 9.19 2.59 9.81
CA HIS A 9 9.61 2.11 8.49
C HIS A 9 8.91 2.87 7.35
N LEU A 10 7.62 3.13 7.47
CA LEU A 10 6.88 3.94 6.50
C LEU A 10 7.42 5.36 6.48
N GLU A 11 7.57 6.01 7.64
CA GLU A 11 8.05 7.40 7.73
C GLU A 11 9.41 7.57 7.06
N LEU A 12 10.36 6.69 7.37
CA LEU A 12 11.67 6.66 6.71
C LEU A 12 11.55 6.49 5.18
N ARG A 13 10.65 5.62 4.72
CA ARG A 13 10.41 5.42 3.27
C ARG A 13 9.83 6.66 2.60
N LEU A 14 9.02 7.44 3.30
CA LEU A 14 8.42 8.66 2.76
C LEU A 14 9.48 9.72 2.54
N GLU A 15 10.35 9.92 3.53
CA GLU A 15 11.47 10.85 3.47
C GLU A 15 12.45 10.48 2.35
N LEU A 16 13.01 9.26 2.39
CA LEU A 16 14.01 8.80 1.43
C LEU A 16 13.53 8.79 -0.03
N ARG A 17 12.22 8.78 -0.25
CA ARG A 17 11.62 8.69 -1.59
C ARG A 17 10.90 9.96 -2.00
N GLU A 18 10.88 10.98 -1.14
CA GLU A 18 10.17 12.24 -1.39
C GLU A 18 8.68 11.98 -1.69
N ILE A 19 8.08 11.06 -0.95
CA ILE A 19 6.66 10.74 -1.07
C ILE A 19 5.89 11.66 -0.12
N PRO A 20 4.84 12.36 -0.59
CA PRO A 20 4.04 13.24 0.27
C PRO A 20 3.49 12.49 1.50
N TYR A 21 3.65 13.09 2.68
CA TYR A 21 3.29 12.46 3.95
C TYR A 21 1.84 11.97 4.00
N ASN A 22 0.89 12.70 3.40
CA ASN A 22 -0.52 12.33 3.39
C ASN A 22 -0.90 11.27 2.34
N LEU A 23 0.00 10.92 1.43
CA LEU A 23 -0.29 10.01 0.31
C LEU A 23 -0.66 8.58 0.77
N PRO A 24 0.04 7.95 1.73
CA PRO A 24 -0.32 6.62 2.22
C PRO A 24 -1.74 6.54 2.76
N LYS A 25 -2.12 7.51 3.60
CA LYS A 25 -3.48 7.61 4.14
C LYS A 25 -4.50 7.79 3.02
N ASN A 26 -4.23 8.64 2.04
CA ASN A 26 -5.12 8.81 0.89
C ASN A 26 -5.31 7.50 0.10
N ILE A 27 -4.21 6.79 -0.20
CA ILE A 27 -4.28 5.50 -0.90
C ILE A 27 -5.10 4.51 -0.09
N TYR A 28 -4.80 4.36 1.21
CA TYR A 28 -5.57 3.48 2.09
C TYR A 28 -7.06 3.83 2.12
N GLN A 29 -7.44 5.11 2.18
CA GLN A 29 -8.85 5.50 2.30
C GLN A 29 -9.64 5.40 1.00
N THR A 30 -8.98 5.56 -0.15
CA THR A 30 -9.68 5.76 -1.44
C THR A 30 -9.41 4.69 -2.48
N SER A 31 -8.47 3.78 -2.23
CA SER A 31 -8.21 2.65 -3.12
C SER A 31 -9.42 1.71 -3.17
N LYS A 32 -9.85 1.41 -4.40
CA LYS A 32 -10.84 0.39 -4.74
C LYS A 32 -10.22 -0.97 -5.04
N GLU A 33 -8.90 -1.04 -5.10
CA GLU A 33 -8.17 -2.25 -5.47
C GLU A 33 -7.36 -2.76 -4.29
N ARG A 34 -7.81 -3.89 -3.73
CA ARG A 34 -7.25 -4.45 -2.51
C ARG A 34 -6.95 -5.93 -2.67
N TYR A 35 -5.95 -6.36 -1.92
CA TYR A 35 -5.52 -7.74 -1.88
C TYR A 35 -5.15 -8.16 -0.46
N PHE A 36 -5.23 -9.45 -0.23
CA PHE A 36 -4.55 -10.14 0.86
C PHE A 36 -3.32 -10.86 0.32
N ASP A 37 -2.15 -10.56 0.88
CA ASP A 37 -0.91 -11.26 0.57
C ASP A 37 -0.78 -12.48 1.48
N THR A 38 -0.92 -13.67 0.89
CA THR A 38 -0.99 -14.95 1.61
C THR A 38 0.34 -15.36 2.24
N GLU A 39 1.46 -14.89 1.68
CA GLU A 39 2.81 -15.19 2.16
C GLU A 39 3.15 -14.36 3.40
N THR A 40 2.82 -13.06 3.38
CA THR A 40 3.12 -12.15 4.50
C THR A 40 1.97 -11.97 5.48
N ARG A 41 0.79 -12.51 5.14
CA ARG A 41 -0.47 -12.35 5.88
C ARG A 41 -0.85 -10.87 6.09
N LYS A 42 -0.54 -10.01 5.11
CA LYS A 42 -0.81 -8.56 5.17
C LYS A 42 -1.87 -8.13 4.16
N LEU A 43 -2.54 -7.03 4.48
CA LEU A 43 -3.47 -6.38 3.58
C LEU A 43 -2.73 -5.39 2.67
N ILE A 44 -3.24 -5.24 1.46
CA ILE A 44 -2.63 -4.44 0.42
C ILE A 44 -3.69 -3.56 -0.23
N ALA A 45 -3.37 -2.28 -0.42
CA ALA A 45 -4.16 -1.34 -1.20
C ALA A 45 -3.31 -0.81 -2.35
N VAL A 46 -3.87 -0.80 -3.56
CA VAL A 46 -3.19 -0.35 -4.78
C VAL A 46 -3.91 0.86 -5.34
N LYS A 47 -3.16 1.89 -5.77
CA LYS A 47 -3.76 3.05 -6.42
C LYS A 47 -2.83 3.65 -7.47
N LEU A 48 -3.39 4.05 -8.60
CA LEU A 48 -2.72 4.88 -9.60
C LEU A 48 -2.58 6.31 -9.08
N VAL A 49 -1.36 6.84 -9.09
CA VAL A 49 -1.06 8.20 -8.66
C VAL A 49 -0.01 8.83 -9.58
N LYS A 50 -0.02 10.16 -9.67
CA LYS A 50 1.07 10.92 -10.27
C LYS A 50 2.20 11.05 -9.26
N TYR A 51 3.33 10.41 -9.52
CA TYR A 51 4.51 10.40 -8.66
C TYR A 51 5.78 10.52 -9.53
N LYS A 52 6.66 11.46 -9.19
CA LYS A 52 7.84 11.83 -9.98
C LYS A 52 7.52 12.04 -11.47
N ASN A 53 6.49 12.85 -11.73
CA ASN A 53 5.97 13.21 -13.06
C ASN A 53 5.51 12.04 -13.94
N LYS A 54 5.24 10.86 -13.34
CA LYS A 54 4.73 9.69 -14.06
C LYS A 54 3.50 9.13 -13.35
N ILE A 55 2.54 8.64 -14.13
CA ILE A 55 1.42 7.87 -13.58
C ILE A 55 1.93 6.47 -13.29
N ARG A 56 1.83 6.04 -12.03
CA ARG A 56 2.29 4.71 -11.58
C ARG A 56 1.36 4.18 -10.51
N GLU A 57 1.26 2.86 -10.42
CA GLU A 57 0.64 2.23 -9.26
C GLU A 57 1.57 2.37 -8.05
N LEU A 58 1.03 2.83 -6.92
CA LEU A 58 1.66 2.69 -5.63
C LEU A 58 0.87 1.67 -4.80
N THR A 59 1.61 0.90 -4.03
CA THR A 59 1.06 -0.03 -3.04
C THR A 59 1.27 0.47 -1.62
N ILE A 60 0.24 0.30 -0.80
CA ILE A 60 0.31 0.38 0.66
C ILE A 60 0.12 -1.01 1.23
N ILE A 61 1.07 -1.43 2.08
CA ILE A 61 0.94 -2.62 2.92
C ILE A 61 0.51 -2.17 4.30
N TYR A 62 -0.52 -2.79 4.84
CA TYR A 62 -1.10 -2.41 6.13
C TYR A 62 -1.62 -3.61 6.91
N GLU A 63 -1.78 -3.39 8.21
CA GLU A 63 -2.57 -4.21 9.12
C GLU A 63 -3.79 -3.42 9.54
N GLU A 64 -4.91 -4.12 9.74
CA GLU A 64 -6.16 -3.51 10.17
C GLU A 64 -6.81 -4.39 11.24
N THR A 65 -7.16 -3.77 12.37
CA THR A 65 -7.98 -4.35 13.44
C THR A 65 -9.31 -3.62 13.51
N GLU A 66 -10.16 -3.95 14.49
CA GLU A 66 -11.40 -3.23 14.72
C GLU A 66 -11.18 -1.77 15.12
N LYS A 67 -10.06 -1.47 15.80
CA LYS A 67 -9.79 -0.14 16.37
C LYS A 67 -8.75 0.65 15.57
N GLU A 68 -7.81 -0.04 14.94
CA GLU A 68 -6.57 0.57 14.45
C GLU A 68 -6.18 0.11 13.05
N ILE A 69 -5.50 0.98 12.32
CA ILE A 69 -4.91 0.72 11.01
C ILE A 69 -3.44 1.12 11.09
N LYS A 70 -2.56 0.17 10.81
CA LYS A 70 -1.11 0.40 10.81
C LYS A 70 -0.60 0.37 9.38
N LEU A 71 -0.19 1.53 8.86
CA LEU A 71 0.41 1.64 7.53
C LEU A 71 1.91 1.31 7.64
N ILE A 72 2.30 0.17 7.05
CA ILE A 72 3.62 -0.42 7.25
C ILE A 72 4.62 0.11 6.24
N THR A 73 4.26 0.19 4.96
CA THR A 73 5.17 0.69 3.93
C THR A 73 4.43 1.13 2.67
N ILE A 74 5.11 1.93 1.85
CA ILE A 74 4.67 2.36 0.52
C ILE A 74 5.74 2.08 -0.54
N HIS A 75 5.33 1.54 -1.68
CA HIS A 75 6.23 1.26 -2.80
C HIS A 75 5.57 1.49 -4.15
N PRO A 76 6.31 2.00 -5.17
CA PRO A 76 5.90 1.85 -6.55
C PRO A 76 5.77 0.39 -6.94
N LEU A 77 4.66 0.04 -7.56
CA LEU A 77 4.36 -1.29 -8.04
C LEU A 77 4.54 -1.33 -9.55
N LYS A 78 5.38 -2.25 -10.03
CA LYS A 78 5.47 -2.52 -11.46
C LYS A 78 4.38 -3.52 -11.85
N ILE A 79 3.77 -3.32 -13.02
CA ILE A 79 2.64 -4.13 -13.49
C ILE A 79 2.96 -5.63 -13.54
N TYR A 80 4.16 -6.01 -13.98
CA TYR A 80 4.56 -7.43 -14.03
C TYR A 80 4.67 -8.07 -12.64
N GLN A 81 5.07 -7.30 -11.61
CA GLN A 81 5.13 -7.78 -10.23
C GLN A 81 3.73 -8.03 -9.69
N LYS A 82 2.79 -7.12 -9.96
CA LYS A 82 1.38 -7.27 -9.61
C LYS A 82 0.79 -8.52 -10.25
N ILE A 83 0.92 -8.65 -11.57
CA ILE A 83 0.39 -9.79 -12.33
C ILE A 83 0.98 -11.11 -11.84
N SER A 84 2.30 -11.17 -11.62
CA SER A 84 2.97 -12.38 -11.12
C SER A 84 2.44 -12.79 -9.74
N ARG A 85 2.24 -11.84 -8.81
CA ARG A 85 1.72 -12.13 -7.46
C ARG A 85 0.25 -12.56 -7.49
N ILE A 86 -0.55 -12.01 -8.40
CA ILE A 86 -1.95 -12.44 -8.58
C ILE A 86 -1.98 -13.85 -9.18
N LYS A 87 -1.25 -14.09 -10.27
CA LYS A 87 -1.25 -15.39 -10.99
C LYS A 87 -0.73 -16.53 -10.14
N SER A 88 0.24 -16.28 -9.26
CA SER A 88 0.77 -17.28 -8.32
C SER A 88 -0.15 -17.55 -7.12
N GLY A 89 -1.25 -16.81 -6.97
CA GLY A 89 -2.13 -16.91 -5.80
C GLY A 89 -1.58 -16.26 -4.53
N ARG A 90 -0.39 -15.63 -4.60
CA ARG A 90 0.18 -14.86 -3.49
C ARG A 90 -0.73 -13.68 -3.11
N TRP A 91 -1.22 -12.93 -4.10
CA TRP A 91 -2.18 -11.85 -3.88
C TRP A 91 -3.58 -12.31 -4.25
N GLN A 92 -4.43 -12.46 -3.24
CA GLN A 92 -5.85 -12.77 -3.39
C GLN A 92 -6.66 -11.50 -3.30
N LYS A 93 -7.57 -11.28 -4.25
CA LYS A 93 -8.39 -10.07 -4.30
C LYS A 93 -9.39 -10.05 -3.13
N LEU A 94 -9.58 -8.87 -2.54
CA LEU A 94 -10.58 -8.58 -1.52
C LEU A 94 -11.79 -7.85 -2.10
#